data_AF-A0AAD0NKW1-F1
#
_entry.id   AF-A0AAD0NKW1-F1
#
_cell.length_a   1.000
_cell.length_b   1.000
_cell.length_c   1.000
_cell.angle_alpha   90.00
_cell.angle_beta   90.00
_cell.angle_gamma   90.00
#
_symmetry.space_group_name_H-M   'P 1'
#
loop_
_entity.id
_entity.type
_entity.pdbx_description
1 polymer ?
#
loop_
_entity_poly.entity_id
_entity_poly.type
_entity_poly.pdbx_seq_one_letter_code
_entity_poly.pdbx_strand_id
1 'polypeptide(L)'
;MQLILHRAESRDTLNYHELQWLQGLDATLHPHLATLRAQPRGSLEGTALATAMDELLQCLATVPGDDVQRRGGLRLLLVFAAAHRDGQAVAWQTR
;
A
#
# COMPACT_ATOMS: atom_id res chain seq x y z
N MET A 1 8.85 9.96 23.09
CA MET A 1 8.90 10.27 21.66
C MET A 1 7.50 10.01 21.09
N GLN A 2 6.70 11.06 20.83
CA GLN A 2 5.35 10.90 20.30
C GLN A 2 5.41 10.89 18.77
N LEU A 3 5.06 9.75 18.15
CA LEU A 3 4.88 9.67 16.71
C LEU A 3 3.54 10.34 16.38
N ILE A 4 3.58 11.57 15.86
CA ILE A 4 2.41 12.24 15.32
C ILE A 4 2.23 11.73 13.89
N LEU A 5 1.36 10.73 13.72
CA LEU A 5 0.93 10.26 12.41
C LEU A 5 -0.02 11.32 11.84
N HIS A 6 0.51 12.22 11.01
CA HIS A 6 -0.33 13.11 10.21
C HIS A 6 -1.27 12.26 9.37
N ARG A 7 -2.57 12.47 9.55
CA ARG A 7 -3.61 11.95 8.65
C ARG A 7 -3.20 12.32 7.23
N ALA A 8 -3.24 11.38 6.29
CA ALA A 8 -3.01 11.66 4.89
C ALA A 8 -4.15 12.54 4.37
N GLU A 9 -4.09 13.84 4.68
CA GLU A 9 -4.99 14.84 4.12
C GLU A 9 -4.73 14.89 2.61
N SER A 10 -5.73 14.48 1.83
CA SER A 10 -5.89 14.84 0.42
C SER A 10 -4.74 14.44 -0.52
N ARG A 11 -4.36 13.16 -0.55
CA ARG A 11 -3.77 12.57 -1.77
C ARG A 11 -4.38 11.19 -2.02
N ASP A 12 -5.48 11.16 -2.77
CA ASP A 12 -6.10 9.95 -3.36
C ASP A 12 -5.20 9.27 -4.43
N THR A 13 -3.89 9.49 -4.35
CA THR A 13 -2.93 9.06 -5.38
C THR A 13 -1.70 8.51 -4.69
N LEU A 14 -1.41 7.24 -4.99
CA LEU A 14 -0.13 6.63 -4.68
C LEU A 14 0.98 7.48 -5.30
N ASN A 15 1.99 7.82 -4.52
CA ASN A 15 3.15 8.54 -5.03
C ASN A 15 4.05 7.62 -5.87
N TYR A 16 4.99 8.22 -6.60
CA TYR A 16 5.90 7.49 -7.48
C TYR A 16 6.64 6.34 -6.78
N HIS A 17 7.07 6.51 -5.53
CA HIS A 17 7.79 5.47 -4.78
C HIS A 17 6.88 4.31 -4.36
N GLU A 18 5.63 4.59 -4.02
CA GLU A 18 4.61 3.58 -3.73
C GLU A 18 4.27 2.75 -4.98
N LEU A 19 4.15 3.41 -6.14
CA LEU A 19 3.94 2.75 -7.43
C LEU A 19 5.16 1.93 -7.86
N GLN A 20 6.36 2.49 -7.73
CA GLN A 20 7.61 1.79 -8.05
C GLN A 20 7.79 0.55 -7.15
N TRP A 21 7.41 0.64 -5.88
CA TRP A 21 7.43 -0.49 -4.97
C TRP A 21 6.43 -1.57 -5.39
N LEU A 22 5.18 -1.21 -5.70
CA LEU A 22 4.16 -2.14 -6.21
C LEU A 22 4.58 -2.80 -7.53
N GLN A 23 5.31 -2.08 -8.39
CA GLN A 23 5.85 -2.65 -9.64
C GLN A 23 6.92 -3.72 -9.40
N GLY A 24 7.70 -3.60 -8.32
CA GLY A 24 8.75 -4.54 -7.95
C GLY A 24 8.27 -5.84 -7.32
N LEU A 25 6.97 -5.97 -7.01
CA LEU A 25 6.40 -7.16 -6.38
C LEU A 25 6.12 -8.28 -7.38
N ASP A 26 6.34 -9.52 -6.92
CA ASP A 26 5.87 -10.71 -7.62
C ASP A 26 4.35 -10.83 -7.49
N ALA A 27 3.67 -10.68 -8.62
CA ALA A 27 2.22 -10.74 -8.70
C ALA A 27 1.63 -12.14 -8.44
N THR A 28 2.45 -13.19 -8.56
CA THR A 28 2.02 -14.57 -8.28
C THR A 28 1.97 -14.87 -6.78
N LEU A 29 2.79 -14.16 -6.00
CA LEU A 29 2.84 -14.28 -4.54
C LEU A 29 1.89 -13.29 -3.85
N HIS A 30 1.60 -12.15 -4.47
CA HIS A 30 0.79 -11.08 -3.88
C HIS A 30 -0.33 -10.62 -4.84
N PRO A 31 -1.36 -11.46 -5.07
CA PRO A 31 -2.39 -11.19 -6.07
C PRO A 31 -3.26 -9.96 -5.76
N HIS A 32 -3.47 -9.62 -4.49
CA HIS A 32 -4.26 -8.43 -4.10
C HIS A 32 -3.46 -7.15 -4.33
N LEU A 33 -2.15 -7.17 -4.02
CA LEU A 33 -1.25 -6.07 -4.37
C LEU A 33 -1.06 -5.95 -5.89
N ALA A 34 -1.07 -7.07 -6.62
CA ALA A 34 -1.04 -7.05 -8.09
C ALA A 34 -2.29 -6.43 -8.71
N THR A 35 -3.45 -6.54 -8.04
CA THR A 35 -4.70 -5.91 -8.51
C THR A 35 -4.60 -4.38 -8.45
N LEU A 36 -3.87 -3.83 -7.48
CA LEU A 36 -3.54 -2.41 -7.41
C LEU A 36 -2.77 -1.94 -8.65
N ARG A 37 -1.81 -2.76 -9.10
CA ARG A 37 -0.96 -2.47 -10.27
C ARG A 37 -1.72 -2.58 -11.58
N ALA A 38 -2.62 -3.54 -11.70
CA ALA A 38 -3.32 -3.85 -12.93
C ALA A 38 -4.42 -2.84 -13.28
N GLN A 39 -4.89 -2.06 -12.31
CA GLN A 39 -5.99 -1.13 -12.50
C GLN A 39 -5.51 0.33 -12.41
N PRO A 40 -5.64 1.13 -13.48
CA PRO A 40 -5.26 2.54 -13.46
C PRO A 40 -6.16 3.39 -12.55
N ARG A 41 -7.34 2.87 -12.21
CA ARG A 41 -8.27 3.36 -11.18
C ARG A 41 -8.89 2.15 -10.50
N GLY A 42 -8.85 2.11 -9.17
CA GLY A 42 -9.44 1.02 -8.41
C GLY A 42 -9.64 1.38 -6.95
N SER A 43 -10.32 0.50 -6.23
CA SER A 43 -10.52 0.60 -4.79
C SER A 43 -10.38 -0.76 -4.10
N LEU A 44 -9.77 -0.78 -2.92
CA LEU A 44 -9.73 -1.94 -2.03
C LEU A 44 -10.45 -1.61 -0.73
N GLU A 45 -11.33 -2.51 -0.28
CA GLU A 45 -12.10 -2.33 0.95
C GLU A 45 -12.34 -3.66 1.66
N GLY A 46 -12.76 -3.57 2.93
CA GLY A 46 -13.15 -4.72 3.75
C GLY A 46 -12.06 -5.80 3.81
N THR A 47 -12.45 -7.04 3.52
CA THR A 47 -11.55 -8.20 3.59
C THR A 47 -10.42 -8.14 2.57
N ALA A 48 -10.64 -7.59 1.38
CA ALA A 48 -9.60 -7.46 0.36
C ALA A 48 -8.50 -6.49 0.81
N LEU A 49 -8.88 -5.42 1.53
CA LEU A 49 -7.93 -4.48 2.13
C LEU A 49 -7.12 -5.14 3.25
N ALA A 50 -7.77 -5.91 4.13
CA ALA A 50 -7.08 -6.65 5.20
C ALA A 50 -6.07 -7.66 4.62
N THR A 51 -6.46 -8.45 3.61
CA THR A 51 -5.56 -9.39 2.94
C THR A 51 -4.39 -8.67 2.26
N ALA A 52 -4.64 -7.52 1.62
CA ALA A 52 -3.56 -6.74 1.01
C ALA A 52 -2.59 -6.17 2.06
N MET A 53 -3.06 -5.83 3.27
CA MET A 53 -2.20 -5.45 4.40
C MET A 53 -1.32 -6.61 4.87
N ASP A 54 -1.86 -7.83 4.94
CA ASP A 54 -1.09 -9.01 5.32
C ASP A 54 -0.02 -9.35 4.26
N GLU A 55 -0.37 -9.26 2.97
CA GLU A 55 0.58 -9.40 1.87
C GLU A 55 1.71 -8.35 1.96
N LEU A 56 1.37 -7.08 2.27
CA LEU A 56 2.33 -6.00 2.48
C LEU A 56 3.30 -6.30 3.63
N LEU A 57 2.79 -6.79 4.76
CA LEU A 57 3.61 -7.16 5.92
C LEU A 57 4.58 -8.29 5.57
N GLN A 58 4.12 -9.30 4.82
CA GLN A 58 4.96 -10.40 4.36
C GLN A 58 6.06 -9.93 3.40
N CYS A 59 5.75 -9.01 2.48
CA CYS A 59 6.74 -8.38 1.61
C CYS A 59 7.78 -7.60 2.43
N LEU A 60 7.34 -6.74 3.34
CA LEU A 60 8.24 -5.91 4.16
C LEU A 60 9.19 -6.73 5.04
N ALA A 61 8.75 -7.91 5.50
CA ALA A 61 9.59 -8.84 6.25
C ALA A 61 10.69 -9.48 5.39
N THR A 62 10.48 -9.60 4.07
CA THR A 62 11.37 -10.30 3.15
C THR A 62 12.23 -9.39 2.28
N VAL A 63 11.87 -8.10 2.11
CA VAL A 63 12.64 -7.12 1.32
C VAL A 63 14.03 -6.87 1.96
N PRO A 64 15.13 -7.33 1.34
CA PRO A 64 16.48 -7.07 1.82
C PRO A 64 16.99 -5.71 1.31
N GLY A 65 17.61 -4.92 2.20
CA GLY A 65 18.67 -3.98 1.85
C GLY A 65 18.33 -2.62 1.20
N ASP A 66 17.11 -2.37 0.70
CA ASP A 66 16.76 -1.07 0.10
C ASP A 66 15.83 -0.23 1.01
N ASP A 67 16.43 0.78 1.66
CA ASP A 67 15.72 1.72 2.54
C ASP A 67 14.65 2.55 1.82
N VAL A 68 14.80 2.78 0.51
CA VAL A 68 13.78 3.51 -0.27
C VAL A 68 12.56 2.62 -0.48
N GLN A 69 12.78 1.35 -0.85
CA GLN A 69 11.69 0.38 -1.02
C GLN A 69 10.97 0.08 0.30
N ARG A 70 11.71 -0.14 1.39
CA ARG A 70 11.11 -0.34 2.72
C ARG A 70 10.26 0.85 3.15
N ARG A 71 10.72 2.08 2.92
CA ARG A 71 9.93 3.29 3.20
C ARG A 71 8.69 3.39 2.32
N GLY A 72 8.78 3.02 1.04
CA GLY A 72 7.62 2.95 0.14
C GLY A 72 6.55 1.98 0.63
N GLY A 73 6.93 0.73 0.92
CA GLY A 73 6.00 -0.27 1.45
C GLY A 73 5.42 0.08 2.83
N LEU A 74 6.22 0.64 3.74
CA LEU A 74 5.73 1.10 5.06
C LEU A 74 4.73 2.25 4.94
N ARG A 75 4.93 3.20 4.01
CA ARG A 75 3.96 4.25 3.73
C ARG A 75 2.65 3.68 3.18
N LEU A 76 2.75 2.73 2.26
CA LEU A 76 1.57 2.04 1.71
C LEU A 76 0.77 1.35 2.82
N LEU A 77 1.45 0.63 3.71
CA LEU A 77 0.84 -0.03 4.87
C LEU A 77 0.13 0.97 5.80
N LEU A 78 0.72 2.14 6.05
CA LEU A 78 0.09 3.18 6.87
C LEU A 78 -1.18 3.73 6.23
N VAL A 79 -1.19 3.92 4.91
CA VAL A 79 -2.39 4.34 4.16
C VAL A 79 -3.49 3.29 4.30
N PHE A 80 -3.15 2.01 4.14
CA PHE A 80 -4.11 0.91 4.19
C PHE A 80 -4.68 0.75 5.60
N ALA A 81 -3.83 0.81 6.62
CA ALA A 81 -4.24 0.74 8.02
C ALA A 81 -5.16 1.91 8.41
N ALA A 82 -4.88 3.13 7.90
CA ALA A 82 -5.73 4.28 8.13
C ALA A 82 -7.12 4.11 7.49
N ALA A 83 -7.17 3.67 6.23
CA ALA A 83 -8.42 3.41 5.53
C ALA A 83 -9.22 2.28 6.20
N HIS A 84 -8.57 1.18 6.55
CA HIS A 84 -9.22 0.06 7.23
C HIS A 84 -9.81 0.46 8.58
N ARG A 85 -9.07 1.23 9.38
CA ARG A 85 -9.56 1.73 10.68
C ARG A 85 -10.78 2.64 10.53
N ASP A 86 -10.76 3.50 9.53
CA ASP A 86 -11.84 4.47 9.28
C ASP A 86 -13.02 3.82 8.50
N GLY A 87 -12.94 2.52 8.18
CA GLY A 87 -13.97 1.80 7.41
C GLY A 87 -14.07 2.26 5.96
N GLN A 88 -13.01 2.85 5.42
CA GLN A 88 -12.95 3.45 4.09
C GLN A 88 -12.21 2.54 3.11
N ALA A 89 -12.58 2.66 1.84
CA ALA A 89 -11.82 2.05 0.76
C ALA A 89 -10.53 2.83 0.51
N VAL A 90 -9.44 2.13 0.18
CA VAL A 90 -8.25 2.76 -0.42
C VAL A 90 -8.51 2.86 -1.91
N ALA A 91 -8.70 4.09 -2.40
CA ALA A 91 -8.79 4.38 -3.82
C ALA A 91 -7.45 4.92 -4.35
N TRP A 92 -7.13 4.61 -5.60
CA TRP A 92 -5.97 5.18 -6.28
C TRP A 92 -6.28 5.51 -7.73
N GLN A 93 -5.52 6.46 -8.26
CA GLN A 93 -5.45 6.76 -9.67
C GLN A 93 -3.99 6.91 -10.08
N THR A 94 -3.52 6.08 -11.01
CA THR A 94 -2.22 6.30 -11.66
C THR A 94 -2.41 7.31 -12.78
N ARG A 95 -1.68 8.44 -12.74
CA ARG A 95 -1.62 9.39 -13.86
C ARG A 95 -0.75 8.87 -14.98
#